data_AF-A0AAV9P6Z1-F1
#
_entry.id   AF-A0AAV9P6Z1-F1
#
_cell.length_a   1.000
_cell.length_b   1.000
_cell.length_c   1.000
_cell.angle_alpha   90.00
_cell.angle_beta   90.00
_cell.angle_gamma   90.00
#
_symmetry.space_group_name_H-M   'P 1'
#
loop_
_entity.id
_entity.type
_entity.pdbx_description
1 polymer ?
#
loop_
_entity_poly.entity_id
_entity_poly.type
_entity_poly.pdbx_seq_one_letter_code
_entity_poly.pdbx_strand_id
1 'polypeptide(L)'
;MHILVTNDDGPPSAESSPYILPFVRTLEAAGHTVSVIIPDSQRSWIGKAHIVGQDVRTEAYWPPETNPGVHSTTSATPRTTGQDGTGEARDGRQPWVLVSSTPATCAQLGLGSLFFTSRGPIDLVISGPNYGRNTTAVFALSSGTLGAALEAAACGYRAIALSFAFFDRVNDPEIVGECCRHAVKVCEHLAAKAAWGEGKLYSVNVPVLKGVEGRKVVWTRVLQNVWGRGACFAELPDAKAGEEVDAETEEVRIRRRESGGAEEKEMMKGPKVDGEGVGGKGEFRTRHFKWSPRYKAHEQNFTMPGIFANPFPAGLQMSSTV
;
A
#
# COMPACT_ATOMS: atom_id res chain seq x y z
N MET A 1 1.98 11.24 -20.73
CA MET A 1 3.12 11.04 -19.80
C MET A 1 3.50 9.58 -19.82
N HIS A 2 4.75 9.27 -19.51
CA HIS A 2 5.20 7.94 -19.16
C HIS A 2 5.15 7.78 -17.64
N ILE A 3 4.30 6.85 -17.17
CA ILE A 3 4.03 6.63 -15.75
C ILE A 3 4.59 5.27 -15.35
N LEU A 4 5.46 5.25 -14.34
CA LEU A 4 5.88 4.03 -13.69
C LEU A 4 4.89 3.70 -12.57
N VAL A 5 4.33 2.49 -12.60
CA VAL A 5 3.39 2.01 -11.59
C VAL A 5 4.03 0.87 -10.80
N THR A 6 3.89 0.94 -9.48
CA THR A 6 4.24 -0.14 -8.54
C THR A 6 3.15 -0.26 -7.47
N ASN A 7 3.23 -1.25 -6.56
CA ASN A 7 2.34 -1.39 -5.41
C ASN A 7 3.01 -2.23 -4.31
N ASP A 8 2.27 -2.50 -3.24
CA ASP A 8 2.65 -3.42 -2.16
C ASP A 8 1.70 -4.61 -1.99
N ASP A 9 0.58 -4.64 -2.70
CA ASP A 9 -0.35 -5.78 -2.72
C ASP A 9 0.14 -6.94 -3.61
N GLY A 10 1.06 -6.66 -4.54
CA GLY A 10 1.56 -7.63 -5.52
C GLY A 10 0.64 -7.76 -6.76
N PRO A 11 0.76 -8.86 -7.52
CA PRO A 11 0.09 -9.03 -8.81
C PRO A 11 -1.45 -9.12 -8.71
N PRO A 12 -2.17 -8.90 -9.83
CA PRO A 12 -3.64 -8.90 -9.87
C PRO A 12 -4.28 -10.11 -9.18
N SER A 13 -5.20 -9.83 -8.26
CA SER A 13 -5.90 -10.84 -7.43
C SER A 13 -7.19 -10.24 -6.89
N ALA A 14 -8.34 -10.92 -7.04
CA ALA A 14 -9.60 -10.45 -6.49
C ALA A 14 -9.59 -10.41 -4.95
N GLU A 15 -8.80 -11.27 -4.33
CA GLU A 15 -8.70 -11.41 -2.87
C GLU A 15 -7.70 -10.43 -2.23
N SER A 16 -6.54 -10.23 -2.84
CA SER A 16 -5.41 -9.51 -2.24
C SER A 16 -4.96 -8.25 -2.98
N SER A 17 -5.17 -8.16 -4.30
CA SER A 17 -4.72 -7.02 -5.13
C SER A 17 -5.79 -6.65 -6.19
N PRO A 18 -6.99 -6.23 -5.75
CA PRO A 18 -8.14 -6.07 -6.66
C PRO A 18 -8.03 -4.84 -7.56
N TYR A 19 -7.17 -3.86 -7.24
CA TYR A 19 -7.23 -2.53 -7.84
C TYR A 19 -6.14 -2.23 -8.88
N ILE A 20 -5.00 -2.94 -8.85
CA ILE A 20 -3.87 -2.61 -9.72
C ILE A 20 -4.19 -2.80 -11.21
N LEU A 21 -4.84 -3.91 -11.57
CA LEU A 21 -5.21 -4.21 -12.95
C LEU A 21 -6.21 -3.20 -13.55
N PRO A 22 -7.37 -2.91 -12.92
CA PRO A 22 -8.29 -1.91 -13.45
C PRO A 22 -7.67 -0.50 -13.47
N PHE A 23 -6.81 -0.17 -12.51
CA PHE A 23 -6.15 1.13 -12.48
C PHE A 23 -5.16 1.33 -13.63
N VAL A 24 -4.27 0.36 -13.87
CA VAL A 24 -3.32 0.39 -15.00
C VAL A 24 -4.06 0.55 -16.33
N ARG A 25 -5.14 -0.21 -16.52
CA ARG A 25 -5.97 -0.09 -17.74
C ARG A 25 -6.62 1.28 -17.88
N THR A 26 -7.01 1.89 -16.77
CA THR A 26 -7.61 3.23 -16.80
C THR A 26 -6.56 4.29 -17.18
N LEU A 27 -5.31 4.16 -16.72
CA LEU A 27 -4.20 5.01 -17.15
C LEU A 27 -3.89 4.84 -18.65
N GLU A 28 -3.84 3.59 -19.13
CA GLU A 28 -3.63 3.28 -20.55
C GLU A 28 -4.77 3.83 -21.42
N ALA A 29 -6.02 3.66 -20.99
CA ALA A 29 -7.20 4.21 -21.68
C ALA A 29 -7.22 5.75 -21.69
N ALA A 30 -6.59 6.40 -20.71
CA ALA A 30 -6.36 7.85 -20.70
C ALA A 30 -5.21 8.29 -21.64
N GLY A 31 -4.59 7.36 -22.38
CA GLY A 31 -3.55 7.65 -23.37
C GLY A 31 -2.15 7.80 -22.77
N HIS A 32 -1.92 7.31 -21.55
CA HIS A 32 -0.59 7.31 -20.95
C HIS A 32 0.24 6.09 -21.38
N THR A 33 1.55 6.28 -21.50
CA THR A 33 2.48 5.16 -21.55
C THR A 33 2.64 4.65 -20.13
N VAL A 34 2.28 3.40 -19.86
CA VAL A 34 2.37 2.81 -18.50
C VAL A 34 3.42 1.70 -18.48
N SER A 35 4.30 1.73 -17.49
CA SER A 35 5.26 0.66 -17.21
C SER A 35 5.02 0.16 -15.80
N VAL A 36 4.96 -1.15 -15.60
CA VAL A 36 4.56 -1.73 -14.32
C VAL A 36 5.67 -2.64 -13.80
N ILE A 37 6.10 -2.36 -12.57
CA ILE A 37 7.05 -3.19 -11.82
C ILE A 37 6.57 -3.32 -10.39
N ILE A 38 6.30 -4.53 -9.94
CA ILE A 38 5.63 -4.79 -8.67
C ILE A 38 6.29 -5.96 -7.95
N PRO A 39 6.11 -6.08 -6.62
CA PRO A 39 6.48 -7.28 -5.90
C PRO A 39 5.79 -8.53 -6.47
N ASP A 40 6.46 -9.68 -6.40
CA ASP A 40 5.92 -10.99 -6.80
C ASP A 40 4.86 -11.56 -5.85
N SER A 41 4.68 -10.91 -4.70
CA SER A 41 3.87 -11.33 -3.57
C SER A 41 3.48 -10.11 -2.73
N GLN A 42 2.53 -10.27 -1.83
CA GLN A 42 2.12 -9.17 -0.95
C GLN A 42 3.24 -8.76 0.02
N ARG A 43 3.49 -7.45 0.13
CA ARG A 43 4.56 -6.82 0.92
C ARG A 43 4.04 -5.65 1.77
N SER A 44 2.85 -5.76 2.34
CA SER A 44 2.30 -4.78 3.28
C SER A 44 3.14 -4.72 4.58
N TRP A 45 3.00 -3.64 5.35
CA TRP A 45 3.69 -3.44 6.64
C TRP A 45 5.23 -3.37 6.60
N ILE A 46 5.81 -3.10 5.43
CA ILE A 46 7.28 -3.04 5.22
C ILE A 46 7.87 -1.62 5.29
N GLY A 47 7.03 -0.58 5.23
CA GLY A 47 7.48 0.82 5.13
C GLY A 47 8.40 1.06 3.92
N LYS A 48 9.45 1.88 4.10
CA LYS A 48 10.48 2.15 3.08
C LYS A 48 11.75 1.32 3.32
N ALA A 49 11.73 0.02 3.02
CA ALA A 49 12.88 -0.86 3.24
C ALA A 49 13.52 -1.37 1.93
N HIS A 50 14.85 -1.51 1.93
CA HIS A 50 15.59 -2.41 1.04
C HIS A 50 16.18 -3.53 1.89
N ILE A 51 16.16 -4.77 1.37
CA ILE A 51 16.72 -5.92 2.08
C ILE A 51 18.16 -6.11 1.61
N VAL A 52 19.11 -5.68 2.42
CA VAL A 52 20.55 -5.80 2.12
C VAL A 52 21.00 -7.25 2.32
N GLY A 53 21.80 -7.76 1.38
CA GLY A 53 22.34 -9.12 1.43
C GLY A 53 21.39 -10.21 0.90
N GLN A 54 20.23 -9.82 0.37
CA GLN A 54 19.32 -10.74 -0.33
C GLN A 54 19.40 -10.49 -1.84
N ASP A 55 19.53 -11.57 -2.62
CA ASP A 55 19.46 -11.50 -4.08
C ASP A 55 18.04 -11.14 -4.54
N VAL A 56 17.95 -10.34 -5.60
CA VAL A 56 16.69 -9.89 -6.19
C VAL A 56 16.50 -10.57 -7.54
N ARG A 57 15.42 -11.33 -7.69
CA ARG A 57 14.99 -11.94 -8.95
C ARG A 57 13.90 -11.09 -9.59
N THR A 58 13.92 -11.02 -10.93
CA THR A 58 12.85 -10.39 -11.70
C THR A 58 12.29 -11.37 -12.72
N GLU A 59 10.99 -11.27 -12.99
CA GLU A 59 10.28 -12.11 -13.95
C GLU A 59 9.31 -11.28 -14.78
N ALA A 60 9.19 -11.62 -16.07
CA ALA A 60 8.17 -11.05 -16.93
C ALA A 60 6.79 -11.62 -16.58
N TYR A 61 5.80 -10.76 -16.46
CA TYR A 61 4.42 -11.12 -16.11
C TYR A 61 3.44 -10.52 -17.10
N TRP A 62 2.63 -11.38 -17.72
CA TRP A 62 1.58 -10.95 -18.64
C TRP A 62 0.28 -10.82 -17.84
N PRO A 63 -0.21 -9.58 -17.62
CA PRO A 63 -1.40 -9.38 -16.81
C PRO A 63 -2.63 -10.05 -17.47
N PRO A 64 -3.51 -10.68 -16.68
CA PRO A 64 -4.68 -11.38 -17.18
C PRO A 64 -5.74 -10.41 -17.70
N GLU A 65 -6.75 -10.95 -18.38
CA GLU A 65 -7.90 -10.17 -18.85
C GLU A 65 -8.82 -9.68 -17.72
N THR A 66 -8.89 -10.43 -16.62
CA THR A 66 -9.65 -10.06 -15.42
C THR A 66 -8.86 -10.50 -14.19
N ASN A 67 -9.18 -9.94 -13.02
CA ASN A 67 -8.54 -10.38 -11.78
C ASN A 67 -8.87 -11.86 -11.52
N PRO A 68 -7.86 -12.74 -11.36
CA PRO A 68 -8.09 -14.10 -10.91
C PRO A 68 -8.56 -14.08 -9.45
N GLY A 69 -9.20 -15.15 -8.97
CA GLY A 69 -9.61 -15.26 -7.56
C GLY A 69 -8.42 -15.11 -6.60
N VAL A 70 -7.47 -16.03 -6.72
CA VAL A 70 -6.16 -15.99 -6.04
C VAL A 70 -5.07 -15.91 -7.11
N HIS A 71 -4.01 -15.15 -6.83
CA HIS A 71 -2.85 -15.17 -7.70
C HIS A 71 -2.07 -16.49 -7.54
N SER A 72 -2.03 -17.29 -8.60
CA SER A 72 -1.16 -18.47 -8.68
C SER A 72 0.04 -18.13 -9.55
N THR A 73 1.23 -18.02 -8.95
CA THR A 73 2.51 -17.91 -9.66
C THR A 73 2.76 -19.11 -10.60
N THR A 74 2.07 -20.23 -10.36
CA THR A 74 2.11 -21.46 -11.17
C THR A 74 1.26 -21.40 -12.44
N SER A 75 0.33 -20.44 -12.57
CA SER A 75 -0.58 -20.32 -13.71
C SER A 75 -0.06 -19.40 -14.82
N ALA A 76 1.10 -18.77 -14.63
CA ALA A 76 1.85 -18.14 -15.71
C ALA A 76 2.48 -19.22 -16.58
N THR A 77 1.68 -19.85 -17.45
CA THR A 77 2.20 -20.84 -18.40
C THR A 77 3.32 -20.17 -19.22
N PRO A 78 4.56 -20.71 -19.23
CA PRO A 78 5.52 -20.36 -20.25
C PRO A 78 5.01 -21.01 -21.55
N ARG A 79 4.07 -20.36 -22.23
CA ARG A 79 3.73 -20.75 -23.60
C ARG A 79 4.88 -20.29 -24.49
N THR A 80 5.68 -21.30 -24.81
CA THR A 80 6.76 -21.38 -25.79
C THR A 80 7.95 -20.46 -25.54
N THR A 81 8.98 -21.08 -24.95
CA THR A 81 10.39 -20.83 -25.24
C THR A 81 10.61 -20.72 -26.76
N GLY A 82 10.58 -19.49 -27.27
CA GLY A 82 11.56 -19.11 -28.28
C GLY A 82 12.89 -18.94 -27.55
N GLN A 83 13.96 -19.52 -28.08
CA GLN A 83 15.32 -19.13 -27.69
C GLN A 83 15.41 -17.60 -27.74
N ASP A 84 16.12 -17.03 -26.77
CA ASP A 84 16.27 -15.61 -26.49
C ASP A 84 15.20 -15.12 -25.52
N GLY A 85 15.58 -14.93 -24.25
CA GLY A 85 14.73 -14.46 -23.14
C GLY A 85 14.17 -13.04 -23.30
N THR A 86 13.98 -12.58 -24.53
CA THR A 86 13.23 -11.38 -24.88
C THR A 86 11.76 -11.78 -24.98
N GLY A 87 11.00 -11.56 -23.91
CA GLY A 87 9.55 -11.67 -23.97
C GLY A 87 9.01 -10.67 -24.99
N GLU A 88 8.72 -11.13 -26.21
CA GLU A 88 8.09 -10.28 -27.22
C GLU A 88 6.73 -9.78 -26.73
N ALA A 89 6.39 -8.55 -27.10
CA ALA A 89 5.08 -7.97 -26.83
C ALA A 89 3.99 -8.86 -27.43
N ARG A 90 3.09 -9.39 -26.60
CA ARG A 90 1.92 -10.15 -27.08
C ARG A 90 0.84 -9.16 -27.44
N ASP A 91 0.35 -9.19 -28.68
CA ASP A 91 -0.76 -8.34 -29.15
C ASP A 91 -0.57 -6.84 -28.88
N GLY A 92 0.68 -6.35 -28.97
CA GLY A 92 1.04 -4.96 -28.67
C GLY A 92 1.07 -4.60 -27.17
N ARG A 93 0.77 -5.55 -26.28
CA ARG A 93 0.88 -5.40 -24.83
C ARG A 93 2.26 -5.83 -24.33
N GLN A 94 2.81 -5.05 -23.40
CA GLN A 94 4.10 -5.32 -22.78
C GLN A 94 3.93 -6.10 -21.47
N PRO A 95 4.90 -6.96 -21.10
CA PRO A 95 4.87 -7.60 -19.80
C PRO A 95 5.10 -6.57 -18.69
N TRP A 96 4.50 -6.82 -17.53
CA TRP A 96 4.89 -6.23 -16.25
C TRP A 96 6.15 -6.95 -15.75
N VAL A 97 6.83 -6.37 -14.77
CA VAL A 97 7.98 -6.99 -14.11
C VAL A 97 7.60 -7.32 -12.68
N LEU A 98 7.67 -8.60 -12.32
CA LEU A 98 7.58 -9.05 -10.93
C LEU A 98 8.97 -9.04 -10.30
N VAL A 99 9.05 -8.68 -9.03
CA VAL A 99 10.31 -8.56 -8.29
C VAL A 99 10.19 -9.30 -6.97
N SER A 100 11.14 -10.17 -6.65
CA SER A 100 11.17 -10.91 -5.38
C SER A 100 11.69 -10.06 -4.20
N SER A 101 11.22 -8.82 -4.08
CA SER A 101 11.70 -7.83 -3.12
C SER A 101 10.61 -6.82 -2.73
N THR A 102 11.01 -5.75 -2.05
CA THR A 102 10.11 -4.73 -1.51
C THR A 102 9.59 -3.77 -2.60
N PRO A 103 8.49 -3.05 -2.33
CA PRO A 103 7.98 -2.00 -3.22
C PRO A 103 9.01 -0.90 -3.51
N ALA A 104 9.85 -0.54 -2.52
CA ALA A 104 10.93 0.42 -2.71
C ALA A 104 11.99 -0.10 -3.72
N THR A 105 12.38 -1.37 -3.61
CA THR A 105 13.25 -2.02 -4.61
C THR A 105 12.59 -2.01 -6.00
N CYS A 106 11.28 -2.26 -6.10
CA CYS A 106 10.56 -2.21 -7.38
C CYS A 106 10.63 -0.81 -8.01
N ALA A 107 10.35 0.24 -7.24
CA ALA A 107 10.45 1.62 -7.70
C ALA A 107 11.86 1.94 -8.20
N GLN A 108 12.89 1.60 -7.43
CA GLN A 108 14.27 1.89 -7.77
C GLN A 108 14.74 1.14 -9.03
N LEU A 109 14.38 -0.15 -9.17
CA LEU A 109 14.68 -0.95 -10.37
C LEU A 109 13.95 -0.42 -11.61
N GLY A 110 12.69 0.00 -11.47
CA GLY A 110 11.89 0.54 -12.57
C GLY A 110 12.36 1.91 -13.04
N LEU A 111 12.87 2.74 -12.12
CA LEU A 111 13.50 4.03 -12.43
C LEU A 111 14.90 3.88 -13.01
N GLY A 112 15.54 2.73 -12.79
CA GLY A 112 16.81 2.38 -13.41
C GLY A 112 16.69 2.19 -14.92
N SER A 113 17.80 2.38 -15.64
CA SER A 113 17.90 2.18 -17.10
C SER A 113 17.92 0.70 -17.52
N LEU A 114 17.16 -0.15 -16.83
CA LEU A 114 17.18 -1.62 -16.97
C LEU A 114 16.03 -2.15 -17.84
N PHE A 115 14.79 -1.71 -17.57
CA PHE A 115 13.59 -2.34 -18.13
C PHE A 115 12.84 -1.48 -19.16
N PHE A 116 12.76 -0.16 -18.92
CA PHE A 116 11.78 0.69 -19.61
C PHE A 116 12.40 1.80 -20.47
N THR A 117 13.72 1.76 -20.70
CA THR A 117 14.46 2.80 -21.43
C THR A 117 13.92 3.08 -22.84
N SER A 118 13.43 2.05 -23.53
CA SER A 118 12.84 2.17 -24.88
C SER A 118 11.50 2.92 -24.91
N ARG A 119 10.89 3.21 -23.75
CA ARG A 119 9.57 3.85 -23.61
C ARG A 119 9.68 5.36 -23.33
N GLY A 120 10.88 5.91 -23.33
CA GLY A 120 11.15 7.31 -23.00
C GLY A 120 11.28 7.54 -21.49
N PRO A 121 11.58 8.80 -21.08
CA PRO A 121 11.80 9.14 -19.68
C PRO A 121 10.53 8.96 -18.85
N ILE A 122 10.67 8.56 -17.59
CA ILE A 122 9.56 8.44 -16.64
C ILE A 122 9.21 9.83 -16.09
N ASP A 123 7.97 10.27 -16.26
CA ASP A 123 7.49 11.60 -15.85
C ASP A 123 6.93 11.63 -14.41
N LEU A 124 6.41 10.48 -13.96
CA LEU A 124 5.67 10.31 -12.71
C LEU A 124 5.75 8.85 -12.24
N VAL A 125 5.91 8.66 -10.93
CA VAL A 125 5.75 7.36 -10.28
C VAL A 125 4.42 7.33 -9.53
N ILE A 126 3.65 6.25 -9.68
CA ILE A 126 2.46 5.99 -8.87
C ILE A 126 2.67 4.67 -8.14
N SER A 127 2.64 4.70 -6.81
CA SER A 127 2.58 3.49 -6.00
C SER A 127 1.13 3.26 -5.55
N GLY A 128 0.55 2.12 -5.90
CA GLY A 128 -0.83 1.74 -5.61
C GLY A 128 -1.65 1.46 -6.89
N PRO A 129 -3.00 1.41 -6.78
CA PRO A 129 -3.77 1.71 -5.57
C PRO A 129 -3.64 0.60 -4.54
N ASN A 130 -3.31 0.97 -3.30
CA ASN A 130 -3.30 0.04 -2.18
C ASN A 130 -4.71 -0.47 -1.84
N TYR A 131 -4.83 -1.75 -1.50
CA TYR A 131 -6.04 -2.32 -0.95
C TYR A 131 -6.20 -1.94 0.53
N GLY A 132 -6.67 -0.72 0.77
CA GLY A 132 -6.80 -0.15 2.10
C GLY A 132 -6.34 1.31 2.14
N ARG A 133 -6.65 1.98 3.25
CA ARG A 133 -6.34 3.41 3.43
C ARG A 133 -5.01 3.62 4.14
N ASN A 134 -4.31 4.70 3.79
CA ASN A 134 -3.10 5.16 4.48
C ASN A 134 -3.32 6.58 5.03
N THR A 135 -4.21 6.71 6.02
CA THR A 135 -4.70 8.02 6.51
C THR A 135 -4.12 8.46 7.86
N THR A 136 -3.40 7.59 8.59
CA THR A 136 -2.84 7.90 9.92
C THR A 136 -1.32 7.82 9.94
N ALA A 137 -0.67 8.53 10.86
CA ALA A 137 0.79 8.60 10.93
C ALA A 137 1.45 7.22 11.12
N VAL A 138 0.93 6.40 12.03
CA VAL A 138 1.45 5.06 12.29
C VAL A 138 1.33 4.16 11.06
N PHE A 139 0.16 4.14 10.40
CA PHE A 139 -0.03 3.34 9.18
C PHE A 139 0.81 3.87 8.01
N ALA A 140 0.96 5.19 7.89
CA ALA A 140 1.79 5.80 6.87
C ALA A 140 3.26 5.37 6.97
N LEU A 141 3.80 5.25 8.20
CA LEU A 141 5.17 4.80 8.43
C LEU A 141 5.39 3.31 8.10
N SER A 142 4.35 2.48 8.23
CA SER A 142 4.40 1.05 7.91
C SER A 142 4.00 0.73 6.45
N SER A 143 3.48 1.70 5.71
CA SER A 143 2.94 1.50 4.36
C SER A 143 4.05 1.24 3.33
N GLY A 144 3.96 0.10 2.64
CA GLY A 144 4.82 -0.20 1.48
C GLY A 144 4.50 0.70 0.29
N THR A 145 3.22 1.05 0.11
CA THR A 145 2.76 2.02 -0.90
C THR A 145 3.45 3.38 -0.75
N LEU A 146 3.45 3.94 0.46
CA LEU A 146 4.17 5.19 0.75
C LEU A 146 5.68 4.99 0.65
N GLY A 147 6.20 3.84 1.09
CA GLY A 147 7.61 3.49 0.96
C GLY A 147 8.12 3.57 -0.48
N ALA A 148 7.42 2.96 -1.44
CA ALA A 148 7.80 3.03 -2.85
C ALA A 148 7.74 4.45 -3.41
N ALA A 149 6.71 5.24 -3.04
CA ALA A 149 6.63 6.64 -3.46
C ALA A 149 7.75 7.49 -2.85
N LEU A 150 8.09 7.27 -1.58
CA LEU A 150 9.21 7.93 -0.89
C LEU A 150 10.54 7.59 -1.54
N GLU A 151 10.74 6.33 -1.94
CA GLU A 151 11.95 5.92 -2.65
C GLU A 151 12.06 6.60 -4.01
N ALA A 152 10.97 6.65 -4.79
CA ALA A 152 10.95 7.39 -6.05
C ALA A 152 11.25 8.90 -5.87
N ALA A 153 10.70 9.51 -4.82
CA ALA A 153 10.99 10.90 -4.46
C ALA A 153 12.46 11.11 -4.07
N ALA A 154 13.05 10.17 -3.33
CA ALA A 154 14.49 10.17 -3.00
C ALA A 154 15.38 10.02 -4.25
N CYS A 155 14.92 9.30 -5.28
CA CYS A 155 15.55 9.27 -6.59
C CYS A 155 15.31 10.55 -7.43
N GLY A 156 14.62 11.55 -6.89
CA GLY A 156 14.38 12.83 -7.54
C GLY A 156 13.14 12.88 -8.45
N TYR A 157 12.32 11.83 -8.48
CA TYR A 157 11.11 11.75 -9.29
C TYR A 157 9.88 12.28 -8.53
N ARG A 158 8.89 12.76 -9.27
CA ARG A 158 7.58 13.08 -8.72
C ARG A 158 6.83 11.79 -8.46
N ALA A 159 6.27 11.63 -7.26
CA ALA A 159 5.65 10.38 -6.85
C ALA A 159 4.29 10.58 -6.18
N ILE A 160 3.35 9.67 -6.45
CA ILE A 160 2.04 9.63 -5.78
C ILE A 160 1.86 8.27 -5.12
N ALA A 161 1.63 8.26 -3.81
CA ALA A 161 1.13 7.09 -3.11
C ALA A 161 -0.41 7.10 -3.15
N LEU A 162 -1.01 6.13 -3.81
CA LEU A 162 -2.45 6.03 -4.06
C LEU A 162 -3.04 4.89 -3.23
N SER A 163 -4.14 5.14 -2.53
CA SER A 163 -4.76 4.18 -1.61
C SER A 163 -6.28 4.22 -1.76
N PHE A 164 -6.90 3.04 -1.87
CA PHE A 164 -8.35 2.91 -1.99
C PHE A 164 -8.95 2.48 -0.65
N ALA A 165 -9.70 3.40 -0.05
CA ALA A 165 -10.33 3.21 1.25
C ALA A 165 -11.68 2.51 1.08
N PHE A 166 -11.70 1.20 1.32
CA PHE A 166 -12.92 0.41 1.29
C PHE A 166 -13.65 0.45 2.65
N PHE A 167 -14.98 0.35 2.62
CA PHE A 167 -15.84 0.32 3.81
C PHE A 167 -16.51 -1.04 4.02
N ASP A 168 -16.67 -1.78 2.93
CA ASP A 168 -16.99 -3.20 2.88
C ASP A 168 -16.00 -3.86 1.90
N ARG A 169 -15.97 -5.19 1.84
CA ARG A 169 -15.11 -5.93 0.90
C ARG A 169 -15.80 -6.24 -0.43
N VAL A 170 -16.83 -5.46 -0.79
CA VAL A 170 -17.54 -5.63 -2.06
C VAL A 170 -16.83 -4.78 -3.11
N ASN A 171 -15.93 -5.42 -3.85
CA ASN A 171 -15.21 -4.78 -4.96
C ASN A 171 -16.04 -4.83 -6.25
N ASP A 172 -17.18 -4.14 -6.25
CA ASP A 172 -18.03 -4.04 -7.44
C ASP A 172 -17.23 -3.40 -8.61
N PRO A 173 -17.14 -4.06 -9.79
CA PRO A 173 -16.34 -3.56 -10.90
C PRO A 173 -16.73 -2.18 -11.40
N GLU A 174 -18.02 -1.80 -11.34
CA GLU A 174 -18.49 -0.47 -11.75
C GLU A 174 -17.96 0.59 -10.78
N ILE A 175 -18.08 0.34 -9.48
CA ILE A 175 -17.59 1.24 -8.42
C ILE A 175 -16.06 1.36 -8.47
N VAL A 176 -15.35 0.25 -8.63
CA VAL A 176 -13.88 0.25 -8.77
C VAL A 176 -13.48 1.05 -10.01
N GLY A 177 -14.19 0.89 -11.12
CA GLY A 177 -13.98 1.68 -12.33
C GLY A 177 -14.16 3.18 -12.12
N GLU A 178 -15.22 3.60 -11.41
CA GLU A 178 -15.43 5.00 -11.01
C GLU A 178 -14.25 5.52 -10.17
N CYS A 179 -13.77 4.73 -9.20
CA CYS A 179 -12.65 5.09 -8.35
C CYS A 179 -11.35 5.24 -9.14
N CYS A 180 -11.07 4.33 -10.08
CA CYS A 180 -9.91 4.41 -10.96
C CYS A 180 -9.94 5.67 -11.82
N ARG A 181 -11.07 5.99 -12.46
CA ARG A 181 -11.20 7.21 -13.29
C ARG A 181 -11.03 8.48 -12.47
N HIS A 182 -11.63 8.52 -11.28
CA HIS A 182 -11.43 9.64 -10.36
C HIS A 182 -9.97 9.78 -9.92
N ALA A 183 -9.31 8.66 -9.58
CA ALA A 183 -7.91 8.65 -9.20
C ALA A 183 -7.00 9.14 -10.32
N VAL A 184 -7.20 8.69 -11.57
CA VAL A 184 -6.46 9.17 -12.74
C VAL A 184 -6.61 10.67 -12.90
N LYS A 185 -7.83 11.21 -12.82
CA LYS A 185 -8.09 12.66 -12.89
C LYS A 185 -7.33 13.43 -11.80
N VAL A 186 -7.26 12.89 -10.58
CA VAL A 186 -6.48 13.50 -9.48
C VAL A 186 -4.98 13.43 -9.76
N CYS A 187 -4.46 12.28 -10.19
CA CYS A 187 -3.05 12.09 -10.53
C CYS A 187 -2.60 13.02 -11.67
N GLU A 188 -3.39 13.14 -12.73
CA GLU A 188 -3.14 14.07 -13.84
C GLU A 188 -3.15 15.52 -13.36
N HIS A 189 -4.12 15.90 -12.53
CA HIS A 189 -4.17 17.23 -11.94
C HIS A 189 -2.91 17.55 -11.13
N LEU A 190 -2.48 16.61 -10.27
CA LEU A 190 -1.28 16.78 -9.46
C LEU A 190 -0.02 16.89 -10.34
N ALA A 191 0.13 15.99 -11.31
CA ALA A 191 1.25 15.99 -12.24
C ALA A 191 1.37 17.29 -13.05
N ALA A 192 0.23 17.88 -13.43
CA ALA A 192 0.19 19.09 -14.25
C ALA A 192 0.21 20.40 -13.46
N LYS A 193 -0.33 20.43 -12.24
CA LYS A 193 -0.66 21.69 -11.53
C LYS A 193 -0.14 21.78 -10.10
N ALA A 194 0.26 20.68 -9.47
CA ALA A 194 0.68 20.73 -8.07
C ALA A 194 2.06 21.37 -7.88
N ALA A 195 2.25 22.03 -6.74
CA ALA A 195 3.54 22.54 -6.30
C ALA A 195 4.30 21.44 -5.56
N TRP A 196 5.08 20.66 -6.32
CA TRP A 196 5.77 19.46 -5.83
C TRP A 196 6.78 19.70 -4.70
N GLY A 197 7.29 20.93 -4.56
CA GLY A 197 8.30 21.27 -3.55
C GLY A 197 9.54 20.38 -3.63
N GLU A 198 10.32 20.36 -2.55
CA GLU A 198 11.49 19.48 -2.43
C GLU A 198 11.10 18.03 -2.15
N GLY A 199 9.98 17.83 -1.43
CA GLY A 199 9.51 16.49 -1.05
C GLY A 199 9.00 15.63 -2.21
N LYS A 200 8.59 16.24 -3.33
CA LYS A 200 8.18 15.57 -4.59
C LYS A 200 7.17 14.42 -4.43
N LEU A 201 6.39 14.42 -3.36
CA LEU A 201 5.48 13.32 -3.02
C LEU A 201 4.10 13.84 -2.61
N TYR A 202 3.07 13.17 -3.11
CA TYR A 202 1.70 13.31 -2.61
C TYR A 202 1.11 11.95 -2.20
N SER A 203 0.30 11.94 -1.14
CA SER A 203 -0.53 10.80 -0.77
C SER A 203 -1.99 11.10 -1.12
N VAL A 204 -2.64 10.16 -1.82
CA VAL A 204 -4.02 10.27 -2.28
C VAL A 204 -4.81 9.08 -1.75
N ASN A 205 -5.89 9.36 -1.02
CA ASN A 205 -6.83 8.34 -0.56
C ASN A 205 -8.17 8.55 -1.26
N VAL A 206 -8.66 7.52 -1.98
CA VAL A 206 -9.95 7.53 -2.69
C VAL A 206 -10.91 6.61 -1.95
N PRO A 207 -12.08 7.09 -1.49
CA PRO A 207 -13.09 6.22 -0.91
C PRO A 207 -13.71 5.33 -1.99
N VAL A 208 -13.75 4.02 -1.76
CA VAL A 208 -14.41 3.06 -2.65
C VAL A 208 -15.91 3.13 -2.40
N LEU A 209 -16.56 4.07 -3.07
CA LEU A 209 -17.99 4.35 -2.93
C LEU A 209 -18.57 4.75 -4.29
N LYS A 210 -19.81 4.34 -4.55
CA LYS A 210 -20.56 4.76 -5.73
C LYS A 210 -20.71 6.29 -5.79
N GLY A 211 -20.50 6.84 -6.98
CA GLY A 211 -20.59 8.27 -7.27
C GLY A 211 -19.38 9.08 -6.79
N VAL A 212 -18.22 8.44 -6.57
CA VAL A 212 -16.99 9.14 -6.14
C VAL A 212 -16.55 10.21 -7.14
N GLU A 213 -16.82 10.02 -8.45
CA GLU A 213 -16.47 10.97 -9.50
C GLU A 213 -17.10 12.37 -9.33
N GLY A 214 -18.28 12.43 -8.69
CA GLY A 214 -18.98 13.68 -8.38
C GLY A 214 -18.57 14.31 -7.05
N ARG A 215 -17.66 13.68 -6.29
CA ARG A 215 -17.23 14.17 -4.98
C ARG A 215 -16.12 15.20 -5.11
N LYS A 216 -16.08 16.12 -4.14
CA LYS A 216 -15.03 17.13 -4.05
C LYS A 216 -13.72 16.50 -3.60
N VAL A 217 -12.65 16.76 -4.35
CA VAL A 217 -11.28 16.47 -3.92
C VAL A 217 -10.85 17.53 -2.90
N VAL A 218 -10.32 17.09 -1.76
CA VAL A 218 -9.92 17.97 -0.66
C VAL A 218 -8.49 17.68 -0.22
N TRP A 219 -7.75 18.75 0.09
CA TRP A 219 -6.48 18.64 0.79
C TRP A 219 -6.72 18.34 2.27
N THR A 220 -5.90 17.47 2.87
CA THR A 220 -6.03 17.06 4.27
C THR A 220 -4.66 16.93 4.93
N ARG A 221 -4.64 16.72 6.25
CA ARG A 221 -3.43 16.38 7.00
C ARG A 221 -3.46 14.90 7.38
N VAL A 222 -2.30 14.29 7.51
CA VAL A 222 -2.18 12.95 8.09
C VAL A 222 -2.70 12.97 9.53
N LEU A 223 -3.64 12.09 9.85
CA LEU A 223 -4.18 11.98 11.20
C LEU A 223 -3.08 11.50 12.15
N GLN A 224 -2.72 12.34 13.12
CA GLN A 224 -1.69 12.00 14.10
C GLN A 224 -2.21 10.95 15.08
N ASN A 225 -1.43 9.89 15.26
CA ASN A 225 -1.68 8.82 16.23
C ASN A 225 -0.34 8.23 16.69
N VAL A 226 -0.36 7.54 17.82
CA VAL A 226 0.80 6.87 18.42
C VAL A 226 0.39 5.50 18.92
N TRP A 227 1.35 4.58 19.00
CA TRP A 227 1.14 3.34 19.74
C TRP A 227 0.92 3.62 21.23
N GLY A 228 0.03 2.85 21.86
CA GLY A 228 -0.10 2.87 23.33
C GLY A 228 1.21 2.45 23.99
N ARG A 229 1.47 2.93 25.22
CA ARG A 229 2.65 2.51 25.99
C ARG A 229 2.65 0.98 26.17
N GLY A 230 3.80 0.37 25.91
CA GLY A 230 3.99 -1.09 25.94
C GLY A 230 4.42 -1.65 24.59
N ALA A 231 4.60 -2.97 24.51
CA ALA A 231 4.90 -3.65 23.26
C ALA A 231 3.62 -3.88 22.45
N CYS A 232 3.70 -3.73 21.12
CA CYS A 232 2.66 -4.16 20.18
C CYS A 232 2.77 -5.67 19.88
N PHE A 233 3.24 -6.46 20.85
CA PHE A 233 3.50 -7.87 20.71
C PHE A 233 2.88 -8.64 21.88
N ALA A 234 2.34 -9.82 21.60
CA ALA A 234 1.87 -10.76 22.61
C ALA A 234 2.83 -11.94 22.71
N GLU A 235 3.25 -12.29 23.94
CA GLU A 235 4.05 -13.49 24.20
C GLU A 235 3.22 -14.74 23.86
N LEU A 236 3.81 -15.68 23.12
CA LEU A 236 3.21 -16.96 22.79
C LEU A 236 3.66 -18.01 23.81
N PRO A 237 2.77 -18.94 24.21
CA PRO A 237 3.18 -20.11 24.97
C PRO A 237 4.20 -20.93 24.19
N ASP A 238 5.16 -21.56 24.87
CA ASP A 238 6.23 -22.33 24.23
C ASP A 238 5.70 -23.43 23.28
N ALA A 239 4.54 -24.01 23.56
CA ALA A 239 3.89 -25.01 22.69
C ALA A 239 3.39 -24.46 21.33
N LYS A 240 3.29 -23.13 21.18
CA LYS A 240 2.93 -22.44 19.93
C LYS A 240 4.10 -21.69 19.31
N ALA A 241 5.29 -21.80 19.90
CA ALA A 241 6.51 -21.23 19.35
C ALA A 241 6.86 -21.98 18.07
N GLY A 242 6.74 -21.32 16.91
CA GLY A 242 7.07 -21.90 15.60
C GLY A 242 5.88 -22.31 14.74
N GLU A 243 4.63 -22.15 15.20
CA GLU A 243 3.47 -22.15 14.30
C GLU A 243 3.50 -20.85 13.47
N GLU A 244 4.15 -20.88 12.30
CA GLU A 244 4.10 -19.77 11.35
C GLU A 244 2.68 -19.66 10.80
N VAL A 245 1.98 -18.59 11.21
CA VAL A 245 0.79 -18.15 10.50
C VAL A 245 1.27 -17.46 9.22
N ASP A 246 0.81 -17.94 8.08
CA ASP A 246 1.06 -17.33 6.79
C ASP A 246 0.82 -15.81 6.82
N ALA A 247 1.79 -15.04 6.31
CA ALA A 247 1.80 -13.59 6.40
C ALA A 247 0.61 -12.96 5.67
N GLU A 248 0.17 -13.56 4.55
CA GLU A 248 -0.99 -13.10 3.79
C GLU A 248 -2.28 -13.30 4.59
N THR A 249 -2.41 -14.45 5.27
CA THR A 249 -3.54 -14.73 6.18
C THR A 249 -3.63 -13.73 7.33
N GLU A 250 -2.50 -13.36 7.94
CA GLU A 250 -2.48 -12.39 9.05
C GLU A 250 -2.76 -10.95 8.56
N GLU A 251 -2.25 -10.57 7.39
CA GLU A 251 -2.55 -9.31 6.71
C GLU A 251 -4.06 -9.15 6.47
N VAL A 252 -4.71 -10.18 5.92
CA VAL A 252 -6.16 -10.19 5.70
C VAL A 252 -6.93 -9.99 7.02
N ARG A 253 -6.46 -10.58 8.12
CA ARG A 253 -7.06 -10.38 9.46
C ARG A 253 -6.87 -8.97 9.97
N ILE A 254 -5.69 -8.37 9.79
CA ILE A 254 -5.40 -6.98 10.17
C ILE A 254 -6.35 -6.04 9.42
N ARG A 255 -6.45 -6.17 8.10
CA ARG A 255 -7.38 -5.36 7.28
C ARG A 255 -8.83 -5.48 7.72
N ARG A 256 -9.29 -6.68 8.10
CA ARG A 256 -10.66 -6.88 8.63
C ARG A 256 -10.90 -6.11 9.93
N ARG A 257 -9.91 -6.05 10.82
CA ARG A 257 -9.99 -5.31 12.08
C ARG A 257 -10.01 -3.81 11.86
N GLU A 258 -9.34 -3.31 10.83
CA GLU A 258 -9.31 -1.88 10.48
C GLU A 258 -10.64 -1.38 9.87
N SER A 259 -11.40 -2.26 9.20
CA SER A 259 -12.68 -1.92 8.55
C SER A 259 -13.92 -2.04 9.45
N GLY A 260 -13.85 -2.82 10.54
CA GLY A 260 -15.00 -3.11 11.40
C GLY A 260 -15.17 -2.14 12.58
N GLY A 261 -16.22 -1.31 12.56
CA GLY A 261 -16.59 -0.44 13.69
C GLY A 261 -17.59 -1.03 14.71
N ALA A 262 -18.09 -2.25 14.52
CA ALA A 262 -19.29 -2.73 15.25
C ALA A 262 -19.17 -4.08 15.99
N GLU A 263 -18.13 -4.90 15.75
CA GLU A 263 -17.98 -6.22 16.41
C GLU A 263 -17.00 -6.21 17.61
N GLU A 264 -16.85 -5.07 18.27
CA GLU A 264 -15.92 -4.94 19.41
C GLU A 264 -16.44 -5.49 20.75
N LYS A 265 -17.69 -5.99 20.81
CA LYS A 265 -18.30 -6.38 22.09
C LYS A 265 -17.86 -7.75 22.63
N GLU A 266 -17.31 -8.66 21.82
CA GLU A 266 -16.94 -10.00 22.33
C GLU A 266 -15.47 -10.18 22.73
N MET A 267 -14.56 -9.27 22.41
CA MET A 267 -13.12 -9.43 22.71
C MET A 267 -12.53 -8.35 23.63
N MET A 268 -13.38 -7.60 24.34
CA MET A 268 -12.95 -6.71 25.43
C MET A 268 -12.47 -7.48 26.68
N LYS A 269 -12.52 -8.82 26.67
CA LYS A 269 -11.75 -9.67 27.55
C LYS A 269 -10.46 -10.08 26.84
N GLY A 270 -9.47 -9.18 26.83
CA GLY A 270 -8.09 -9.66 26.84
C GLY A 270 -7.94 -10.66 27.99
N PRO A 271 -7.07 -11.69 27.87
CA PRO A 271 -6.85 -12.59 29.00
C PRO A 271 -6.51 -11.71 30.21
N LYS A 272 -7.27 -11.87 31.30
CA LYS A 272 -6.84 -11.35 32.59
C LYS A 272 -5.48 -11.99 32.80
N VAL A 273 -4.43 -11.18 32.69
CA VAL A 273 -3.13 -11.55 33.25
C VAL A 273 -3.35 -11.42 34.74
N ASP A 274 -3.91 -12.47 35.34
CA ASP A 274 -3.90 -12.62 36.78
C ASP A 274 -2.42 -12.63 37.16
N GLY A 275 -2.01 -11.57 37.85
CA GLY A 275 -0.65 -11.35 38.30
C GLY A 275 -0.29 -12.32 39.42
N GLU A 276 -0.31 -13.61 39.15
CA GLU A 276 0.41 -14.58 39.97
C GLU A 276 1.84 -14.64 39.44
N GLY A 277 2.69 -13.85 40.10
CA GLY A 277 4.12 -13.83 39.88
C GLY A 277 4.71 -15.22 40.14
N VAL A 278 4.93 -15.97 39.06
CA VAL A 278 5.87 -17.09 39.10
C VAL A 278 7.26 -16.50 38.95
N GLY A 279 7.86 -16.19 40.10
CA GLY A 279 9.27 -15.88 40.22
C GLY A 279 10.13 -17.07 39.78
N GLY A 280 10.47 -17.11 38.49
CA GLY A 280 11.46 -18.01 37.92
C GLY A 280 12.72 -17.24 37.55
N LYS A 281 13.83 -17.52 38.23
CA LYS A 281 15.17 -16.96 37.97
C LYS A 281 15.57 -17.14 36.51
N GLY A 282 15.62 -16.06 35.75
CA GLY A 282 16.11 -16.02 34.38
C GLY A 282 15.53 -14.84 33.61
N GLU A 283 15.97 -13.62 33.94
CA GLU A 283 15.50 -12.36 33.33
C GLU A 283 15.63 -12.36 31.79
N PHE A 284 16.53 -13.19 31.24
CA PHE A 284 16.88 -13.32 29.83
C PHE A 284 16.64 -14.73 29.25
N ARG A 285 15.46 -15.33 29.48
CA ARG A 285 15.07 -16.57 28.76
C ARG A 285 14.64 -16.28 27.31
N THR A 286 14.78 -17.27 26.43
CA THR A 286 14.17 -17.24 25.09
C THR A 286 12.65 -17.07 25.22
N ARG A 287 12.07 -16.16 24.43
CA ARG A 287 10.64 -15.87 24.40
C ARG A 287 10.19 -15.68 22.97
N HIS A 288 8.99 -16.15 22.68
CA HIS A 288 8.39 -16.04 21.36
C HIS A 288 7.25 -15.02 21.41
N PHE A 289 7.18 -14.17 20.40
CA PHE A 289 6.20 -13.10 20.34
C PHE A 289 5.52 -13.08 18.98
N LYS A 290 4.26 -12.65 18.95
CA LYS A 290 3.55 -12.32 17.72
C LYS A 290 3.12 -10.86 17.73
N TRP A 291 3.07 -10.26 16.55
CA TRP A 291 2.49 -8.93 16.37
C TRP A 291 1.03 -8.93 16.87
N SER A 292 0.70 -7.99 17.75
CA SER A 292 -0.61 -7.86 18.39
C SER A 292 -0.85 -6.42 18.82
N PRO A 293 -0.89 -5.48 17.87
CA PRO A 293 -1.11 -4.08 18.18
C PRO A 293 -2.55 -3.86 18.66
N ARG A 294 -2.71 -2.89 19.55
CA ARG A 294 -4.02 -2.40 19.97
C ARG A 294 -4.41 -1.25 19.06
N TYR A 295 -5.24 -1.54 18.05
CA TYR A 295 -5.67 -0.54 17.06
C TYR A 295 -6.61 0.55 17.63
N LYS A 296 -7.10 0.39 18.87
CA LYS A 296 -7.64 1.50 19.65
C LYS A 296 -6.51 2.43 20.03
N ALA A 297 -6.27 3.45 19.21
CA ALA A 297 -5.45 4.56 19.62
C ALA A 297 -6.15 5.24 20.80
N HIS A 298 -5.38 5.49 21.87
CA HIS A 298 -5.63 6.68 22.67
C HIS A 298 -5.55 7.85 21.71
N GLU A 299 -6.71 8.38 21.31
CA GLU A 299 -6.79 9.77 20.91
C GLU A 299 -6.25 10.55 22.11
N GLN A 300 -4.97 10.92 22.07
CA GLN A 300 -4.53 11.99 22.92
C GLN A 300 -5.28 13.21 22.39
N ASN A 301 -6.37 13.56 23.08
CA ASN A 301 -6.94 14.88 23.05
C ASN A 301 -5.80 15.85 23.36
N PHE A 302 -5.11 16.33 22.34
CA PHE A 302 -4.40 17.58 22.41
C PHE A 302 -5.48 18.65 22.51
N THR A 303 -6.03 18.84 23.70
CA THR A 303 -6.54 20.15 24.10
C THR A 303 -5.33 21.08 24.09
N MET A 304 -5.15 21.78 22.98
CA MET A 304 -4.26 22.95 22.95
C MET A 304 -4.76 23.92 24.05
N PRO A 305 -3.91 24.31 25.01
CA PRO A 305 -4.30 25.34 25.96
C PRO A 305 -4.43 26.68 25.22
N GLY A 306 -5.68 27.13 25.08
CA GLY A 306 -6.04 28.53 24.93
C GLY A 306 -5.60 29.25 23.66
N ILE A 307 -6.35 29.07 22.56
CA ILE A 307 -6.79 30.20 21.73
C ILE A 307 -8.25 29.91 21.29
N PHE A 308 -9.21 30.17 22.17
CA PHE A 308 -10.59 30.40 21.75
C PHE A 308 -10.78 31.91 21.61
N ALA A 309 -11.04 32.37 20.38
CA ALA A 309 -12.10 33.33 20.04
C ALA A 309 -11.88 33.90 18.63
N ASN A 310 -12.49 33.29 17.61
CA ASN A 310 -13.28 34.07 16.66
C ASN A 310 -14.26 33.16 15.87
N PRO A 311 -15.54 33.54 15.73
CA PRO A 311 -16.50 32.89 14.84
C PRO A 311 -16.40 33.45 13.41
N PHE A 312 -16.98 32.76 12.41
CA PHE A 312 -17.08 33.08 10.95
C PHE A 312 -16.05 32.41 10.00
N PRO A 313 -16.33 32.30 8.67
CA PRO A 313 -16.88 31.11 8.03
C PRO A 313 -15.91 30.52 6.98
N ALA A 314 -16.23 29.34 6.45
CA ALA A 314 -15.81 28.80 5.15
C ALA A 314 -14.42 29.23 4.62
N GLY A 315 -13.38 28.44 4.90
CA GLY A 315 -12.13 28.54 4.15
C GLY A 315 -10.92 27.94 4.85
N LEU A 316 -10.11 27.24 4.05
CA LEU A 316 -8.71 26.89 4.28
C LEU A 316 -8.40 25.76 5.29
N GLN A 317 -7.61 24.77 4.87
CA GLN A 317 -6.19 24.62 5.25
C GLN A 317 -5.54 23.32 4.69
N MET A 318 -4.32 23.45 4.14
CA MET A 318 -3.49 22.41 3.51
C MET A 318 -2.45 21.82 4.51
N SER A 319 -1.72 20.77 4.10
CA SER A 319 -0.47 20.34 4.73
C SER A 319 0.62 20.12 3.68
N SER A 320 1.71 20.86 3.85
CA SER A 320 3.08 20.47 3.52
C SER A 320 3.63 19.62 4.66
N THR A 321 4.67 18.83 4.40
CA THR A 321 5.56 18.30 5.43
C THR A 321 6.94 18.90 5.20
N VAL A 322 7.58 19.30 6.31
CA VAL A 322 8.91 19.90 6.43
C VAL A 322 10.00 18.96 5.94
#